data_AF-A0A068NS69-F1
#
_entry.id   AF-A0A068NS69-F1
#
_cell.length_a   1.000
_cell.length_b   1.000
_cell.length_c   1.000
_cell.angle_alpha   90.00
_cell.angle_beta   90.00
_cell.angle_gamma   90.00
#
_symmetry.space_group_name_H-M   'P 1'
#
loop_
_entity.id
_entity.type
_entity.pdbx_description
1 polymer ?
#
loop_
_entity_poly.entity_id
_entity_poly.type
_entity_poly.pdbx_seq_one_letter_code
_entity_poly.pdbx_strand_id
1 'polypeptide(L)'
;MIGGEIEVRRVFLVVFPSEAALARVLNEAKPGDFVFSHHPLDMRCGDPRGEWGSGFQPISVDHLDALQHRWISFYSVHAPMDVNRLIGTTAALVEALGGRYVGGFYPYGDGFAGAICDIDPISTCELAEKYEELLGIPYLHEEGPRHDRIERVAIIPGCGDHVPSMRAAAEIGAQAYLTGEVHCHIDNDYGRSRMAEMKSYIAETPMSLLGGSHAATEFLVMRTQMAPWFEQVLGLETVLVPEQKWWR
;
A
#
# COMPACT_ATOMS: atom_id res chain seq x y z
N MET A 1 -2.82 -7.32 -18.58
CA MET A 1 -3.09 -8.70 -18.11
C MET A 1 -2.53 -9.65 -19.13
N ILE A 2 -1.87 -10.72 -18.70
CA ILE A 2 -1.21 -11.71 -19.56
C ILE A 2 -1.78 -13.08 -19.22
N GLY A 3 -2.15 -13.85 -20.24
CA GLY A 3 -2.63 -15.23 -20.07
C GLY A 3 -1.47 -16.23 -20.18
N GLY A 4 -1.37 -17.11 -19.20
CA GLY A 4 -0.50 -18.29 -19.20
C GLY A 4 -1.29 -19.57 -19.45
N GLU A 5 -0.92 -20.66 -18.75
CA GLU A 5 -1.70 -21.90 -18.82
C GLU A 5 -3.10 -21.77 -18.19
N ILE A 6 -3.99 -22.70 -18.54
CA ILE A 6 -5.36 -22.75 -18.03
C ILE A 6 -5.40 -23.16 -16.55
N GLU A 7 -4.51 -24.05 -16.12
CA GLU A 7 -4.43 -24.52 -14.74
C GLU A 7 -3.38 -23.73 -13.96
N VAL A 8 -3.81 -23.07 -12.89
CA VAL A 8 -2.92 -22.36 -11.97
C VAL A 8 -2.39 -23.30 -10.91
N ARG A 9 -1.06 -23.30 -10.72
CA ARG A 9 -0.38 -24.19 -9.78
C ARG A 9 0.00 -23.49 -8.48
N ARG A 10 0.55 -22.28 -8.60
CA ARG A 10 1.10 -21.49 -7.50
C ARG A 10 0.98 -20.00 -7.80
N VAL A 11 0.79 -19.20 -6.77
CA VAL A 11 0.53 -17.76 -6.88
C VAL A 11 1.66 -16.95 -6.26
N PHE A 12 2.33 -16.14 -7.07
CA PHE A 12 3.23 -15.09 -6.60
C PHE A 12 2.43 -13.84 -6.28
N LEU A 13 2.60 -13.31 -5.06
CA LEU A 13 1.90 -12.13 -4.57
C LEU A 13 2.87 -10.94 -4.54
N VAL A 14 2.59 -9.94 -5.38
CA VAL A 14 3.39 -8.72 -5.55
C VAL A 14 2.50 -7.49 -5.36
N VAL A 15 3.07 -6.39 -4.87
CA VAL A 15 2.37 -5.09 -4.88
C VAL A 15 2.59 -4.39 -6.20
N PHE A 16 3.85 -4.19 -6.57
CA PHE A 16 4.25 -3.62 -7.84
C PHE A 16 4.94 -4.68 -8.70
N PRO A 17 4.72 -4.67 -10.02
CA PRO A 17 5.49 -5.45 -10.97
C PRO A 17 6.85 -4.79 -11.24
N SER A 18 7.63 -4.54 -10.17
CA SER A 18 8.94 -3.92 -10.25
C SER A 18 9.93 -4.84 -10.96
N GLU A 19 10.99 -4.26 -11.54
CA GLU A 19 12.04 -5.04 -12.21
C GLU A 19 12.63 -6.11 -11.28
N ALA A 20 12.85 -5.78 -9.99
CA ALA A 20 13.35 -6.73 -9.01
C ALA A 20 12.33 -7.82 -8.64
N ALA A 21 11.05 -7.44 -8.47
CA ALA A 21 9.98 -8.39 -8.16
C ALA A 21 9.76 -9.37 -9.32
N LEU A 22 9.65 -8.88 -10.55
CA LEU A 22 9.47 -9.71 -11.74
C LEU A 22 10.70 -10.56 -12.05
N ALA A 23 11.93 -10.04 -11.88
CA ALA A 23 13.13 -10.85 -12.03
C ALA A 23 13.14 -12.03 -11.04
N ARG A 24 12.75 -11.79 -9.77
CA ARG A 24 12.62 -12.86 -8.77
C ARG A 24 11.54 -13.87 -9.17
N VAL A 25 10.35 -13.41 -9.54
CA VAL A 25 9.27 -14.28 -10.02
C VAL A 25 9.77 -15.15 -11.18
N LEU A 26 10.36 -14.55 -12.21
CA LEU A 26 10.83 -15.27 -13.40
C LEU A 26 11.95 -16.26 -13.10
N ASN A 27 12.75 -16.03 -12.06
CA ASN A 27 13.78 -16.99 -11.64
C ASN A 27 13.19 -18.23 -10.94
N GLU A 28 12.03 -18.11 -10.28
CA GLU A 28 11.43 -19.18 -9.47
C GLU A 28 10.21 -19.84 -10.14
N ALA A 29 9.54 -19.11 -11.04
CA ALA A 29 8.27 -19.49 -11.63
C ALA A 29 8.41 -20.58 -12.69
N LYS A 30 7.37 -21.40 -12.79
CA LYS A 30 7.21 -22.45 -13.80
C LYS A 30 5.96 -22.17 -14.65
N PRO A 31 5.82 -22.81 -15.82
CA PRO A 31 4.56 -22.77 -16.56
C PRO A 31 3.37 -23.17 -15.67
N GLY A 32 2.28 -22.40 -15.77
CA GLY A 32 1.11 -22.52 -14.91
C GLY A 32 1.21 -21.80 -13.55
N ASP A 33 2.34 -21.16 -13.24
CA ASP A 33 2.40 -20.22 -12.11
C ASP A 33 1.70 -18.89 -12.48
N PHE A 34 1.22 -18.19 -11.46
CA PHE A 34 0.39 -17.01 -11.60
C PHE A 34 0.96 -15.85 -10.78
N VAL A 35 1.03 -14.66 -11.37
CA VAL A 35 1.38 -13.42 -10.68
C VAL A 35 0.11 -12.64 -10.39
N PHE A 36 -0.22 -12.53 -9.11
CA PHE A 36 -1.26 -11.65 -8.62
C PHE A 36 -0.62 -10.37 -8.09
N SER A 37 -0.94 -9.26 -8.74
CA SER A 37 -0.40 -7.94 -8.43
C SER A 37 -1.49 -7.03 -7.86
N HIS A 38 -1.11 -6.07 -7.02
CA HIS A 38 -2.01 -4.96 -6.72
C HIS A 38 -2.01 -3.95 -7.87
N HIS A 39 -0.82 -3.46 -8.25
CA HIS A 39 -0.66 -2.48 -9.31
C HIS A 39 -0.48 -3.12 -10.69
N PRO A 40 -0.99 -2.48 -11.76
CA PRO A 40 -0.75 -2.93 -13.13
C PRO A 40 0.63 -2.54 -13.67
N LEU A 41 1.29 -1.55 -13.04
CA LEU A 41 2.58 -0.98 -13.43
C LEU A 41 3.42 -0.73 -12.18
N ASP A 42 4.74 -0.61 -12.35
CA ASP A 42 5.61 -0.18 -11.28
C ASP A 42 5.39 1.32 -10.98
N MET A 43 5.52 1.71 -9.72
CA MET A 43 5.48 3.11 -9.30
C MET A 43 6.65 3.34 -8.33
N ARG A 44 7.42 4.38 -8.64
CA ARG A 44 8.58 4.81 -7.85
C ARG A 44 8.26 6.14 -7.20
N CYS A 45 7.85 6.08 -5.95
CA CYS A 45 7.43 7.22 -5.14
C CYS A 45 8.63 7.98 -4.58
N GLY A 46 9.78 7.31 -4.45
CA GLY A 46 11.01 7.86 -3.91
C GLY A 46 11.22 7.51 -2.44
N ASP A 47 12.19 8.18 -1.83
CA ASP A 47 12.58 7.99 -0.44
C ASP A 47 12.47 9.33 0.31
N PRO A 48 11.66 9.44 1.37
CA PRO A 48 11.48 10.68 2.12
C PRO A 48 12.77 11.18 2.79
N ARG A 49 13.79 10.32 2.92
CA ARG A 49 15.12 10.63 3.45
C ARG A 49 16.19 10.63 2.36
N GLY A 50 15.81 10.50 1.10
CA GLY A 50 16.73 10.24 0.00
C GLY A 50 16.29 10.83 -1.33
N GLU A 51 16.40 10.01 -2.36
CA GLU A 51 16.17 10.43 -3.74
C GLU A 51 14.68 10.50 -4.07
N TRP A 52 14.34 11.44 -4.93
CA TRP A 52 13.00 11.55 -5.48
C TRP A 52 12.72 10.39 -6.44
N GLY A 53 11.47 9.94 -6.46
CA GLY A 53 11.01 8.87 -7.32
C GLY A 53 10.75 9.33 -8.75
N SER A 54 10.79 8.38 -9.68
CA SER A 54 10.51 8.64 -11.11
C SER A 54 9.05 8.42 -11.49
N GLY A 55 8.16 8.15 -10.53
CA GLY A 55 6.75 7.90 -10.76
C GLY A 55 6.48 6.57 -11.48
N PHE A 56 5.43 6.53 -12.30
CA PHE A 56 5.05 5.31 -13.02
C PHE A 56 6.14 4.85 -13.98
N GLN A 57 6.47 3.56 -13.91
CA GLN A 57 7.42 2.91 -14.81
C GLN A 57 6.71 1.77 -15.56
N PRO A 58 6.93 1.65 -16.88
CA PRO A 58 6.43 0.50 -17.62
C PRO A 58 7.13 -0.77 -17.17
N ILE A 59 6.43 -1.91 -17.26
CA ILE A 59 7.09 -3.22 -17.22
C ILE A 59 7.97 -3.34 -18.48
N SER A 60 9.22 -3.79 -18.33
CA SER A 60 10.11 -3.97 -19.48
C SER A 60 9.54 -4.98 -20.49
N VAL A 61 9.83 -4.73 -21.77
CA VAL A 61 9.40 -5.64 -22.87
C VAL A 61 9.95 -7.05 -22.63
N ASP A 62 11.21 -7.16 -22.18
CA ASP A 62 11.84 -8.45 -21.87
C ASP A 62 11.09 -9.21 -20.77
N HIS A 63 10.60 -8.53 -19.73
CA HIS A 63 9.78 -9.16 -18.70
C HIS A 63 8.40 -9.57 -19.21
N LEU A 64 7.74 -8.74 -20.03
CA LEU A 64 6.46 -9.08 -20.64
C LEU A 64 6.58 -10.31 -21.54
N ASP A 65 7.60 -10.33 -22.41
CA ASP A 65 7.90 -11.44 -23.29
C ASP A 65 8.24 -12.70 -22.49
N ALA A 66 9.01 -12.58 -21.41
CA ALA A 66 9.35 -13.72 -20.55
C ALA A 66 8.11 -14.32 -19.88
N LEU A 67 7.20 -13.50 -19.35
CA LEU A 67 5.94 -13.98 -18.76
C LEU A 67 5.11 -14.74 -19.80
N GLN A 68 4.96 -14.18 -21.00
CA GLN A 68 4.19 -14.79 -22.07
C GLN A 68 4.81 -16.10 -22.57
N HIS A 69 6.10 -16.11 -22.92
CA HIS A 69 6.76 -17.31 -23.46
C HIS A 69 6.90 -18.44 -22.44
N ARG A 70 6.88 -18.13 -21.14
CA ARG A 70 6.92 -19.10 -20.06
C ARG A 70 5.54 -19.50 -19.55
N TRP A 71 4.47 -19.01 -20.17
CA TRP A 71 3.09 -19.33 -19.81
C TRP A 71 2.75 -19.01 -18.35
N ILE A 72 3.26 -17.87 -17.88
CA ILE A 72 3.00 -17.33 -16.55
C ILE A 72 1.90 -16.29 -16.69
N SER A 73 0.79 -16.50 -15.97
CA SER A 73 -0.34 -15.56 -15.97
C SER A 73 0.00 -14.33 -15.14
N PHE A 74 -0.46 -13.15 -15.54
CA PHE A 74 -0.34 -11.90 -14.78
C PHE A 74 -1.69 -11.18 -14.68
N TYR A 75 -2.13 -10.91 -13.46
CA TYR A 75 -3.38 -10.23 -13.16
C TYR A 75 -3.20 -9.22 -12.01
N SER A 76 -3.56 -7.96 -12.25
CA SER A 76 -3.60 -6.92 -11.24
C SER A 76 -5.02 -6.64 -10.73
N VAL A 77 -5.18 -6.49 -9.41
CA VAL A 77 -6.37 -5.91 -8.78
C VAL A 77 -5.97 -4.65 -8.04
N HIS A 78 -6.36 -3.50 -8.57
CA HIS A 78 -6.08 -2.21 -7.94
C HIS A 78 -7.27 -1.78 -7.09
N ALA A 79 -8.05 -0.78 -7.55
CA ALA A 79 -9.17 -0.19 -6.83
C ALA A 79 -10.15 -1.16 -6.14
N PRO A 80 -10.54 -2.32 -6.72
CA PRO A 80 -11.41 -3.25 -6.00
C PRO A 80 -10.81 -3.75 -4.68
N MET A 81 -9.49 -3.89 -4.58
CA MET A 81 -8.81 -4.29 -3.34
C MET A 81 -8.72 -3.14 -2.34
N ASP A 82 -8.63 -1.89 -2.80
CA ASP A 82 -8.58 -0.73 -1.88
C ASP A 82 -9.88 -0.47 -1.16
N VAL A 83 -11.00 -0.80 -1.81
CA VAL A 83 -12.34 -0.51 -1.27
C VAL A 83 -13.00 -1.72 -0.61
N ASN A 84 -12.47 -2.92 -0.83
CA ASN A 84 -13.04 -4.13 -0.27
C ASN A 84 -12.84 -4.17 1.25
N ARG A 85 -13.95 -4.42 1.96
CA ARG A 85 -14.03 -4.32 3.43
C ARG A 85 -13.70 -5.63 4.14
N LEU A 86 -13.55 -6.73 3.39
CA LEU A 86 -13.23 -8.06 3.89
C LEU A 86 -11.80 -8.47 3.55
N ILE A 87 -11.41 -8.30 2.29
CA ILE A 87 -10.07 -8.60 1.77
C ILE A 87 -9.60 -7.38 0.99
N GLY A 88 -8.79 -6.54 1.61
CA GLY A 88 -8.41 -5.25 1.02
C GLY A 88 -7.27 -4.56 1.74
N THR A 89 -6.61 -3.62 1.07
CA THR A 89 -5.44 -2.91 1.62
C THR A 89 -5.82 -2.22 2.93
N THR A 90 -6.90 -1.44 2.92
CA THR A 90 -7.40 -0.75 4.11
C THR A 90 -7.95 -1.72 5.15
N ALA A 91 -8.69 -2.75 4.73
CA ALA A 91 -9.24 -3.75 5.65
C ALA A 91 -8.14 -4.47 6.44
N ALA A 92 -7.06 -4.86 5.77
CA ALA A 92 -5.90 -5.52 6.38
C ALA A 92 -5.24 -4.65 7.45
N LEU A 93 -5.08 -3.35 7.19
CA LEU A 93 -4.46 -2.44 8.15
C LEU A 93 -5.38 -2.13 9.34
N VAL A 94 -6.69 -1.99 9.11
CA VAL A 94 -7.68 -1.85 10.18
C VAL A 94 -7.66 -3.06 11.10
N GLU A 95 -7.68 -4.27 10.53
CA GLU A 95 -7.62 -5.53 11.27
C GLU A 95 -6.31 -5.66 12.07
N ALA A 96 -5.17 -5.39 11.42
CA ALA A 96 -3.84 -5.48 12.05
C ALA A 96 -3.67 -4.51 13.24
N LEU A 97 -4.34 -3.36 13.19
CA LEU A 97 -4.35 -2.41 14.31
C LEU A 97 -5.28 -2.82 15.44
N GLY A 98 -6.14 -3.82 15.25
CA GLY A 98 -7.25 -4.13 16.15
C GLY A 98 -8.34 -3.07 16.12
N GLY A 99 -8.44 -2.30 15.03
CA GLY A 99 -9.35 -1.17 14.90
C GLY A 99 -10.79 -1.60 14.66
N ARG A 100 -11.73 -0.86 15.27
CA ARG A 100 -13.15 -0.95 14.96
C ARG A 100 -13.50 0.11 13.94
N TYR A 101 -13.93 -0.33 12.75
CA TYR A 101 -14.39 0.58 11.71
C TYR A 101 -15.57 1.45 12.16
N VAL A 102 -15.50 2.74 11.83
CA VAL A 102 -16.53 3.75 12.12
C VAL A 102 -17.20 4.24 10.83
N GLY A 103 -16.41 4.52 9.78
CA GLY A 103 -16.94 5.09 8.55
C GLY A 103 -15.89 5.25 7.46
N GLY A 104 -16.34 5.36 6.21
CA GLY A 104 -15.47 5.50 5.04
C GLY A 104 -15.19 6.97 4.76
N PHE A 105 -13.99 7.25 4.27
CA PHE A 105 -13.64 8.54 3.68
C PHE A 105 -12.79 8.30 2.43
N TYR A 106 -12.51 9.33 1.64
CA TYR A 106 -11.77 9.18 0.37
C TYR A 106 -12.52 8.27 -0.64
N PRO A 107 -13.55 8.81 -1.34
CA PRO A 107 -14.24 8.07 -2.40
C PRO A 107 -13.26 7.57 -3.47
N TYR A 108 -13.33 6.30 -3.80
CA TYR A 108 -12.48 5.67 -4.79
C TYR A 108 -13.23 4.51 -5.46
N GLY A 109 -13.26 4.45 -6.79
CA GLY A 109 -14.09 3.47 -7.50
C GLY A 109 -15.55 3.45 -6.99
N ASP A 110 -16.04 2.27 -6.63
CA ASP A 110 -17.40 2.04 -6.11
C ASP A 110 -17.51 2.13 -4.58
N GLY A 111 -16.48 2.64 -3.89
CA GLY A 111 -16.44 2.67 -2.43
C GLY A 111 -15.51 3.73 -1.86
N PHE A 112 -14.86 3.38 -0.75
CA PHE A 112 -13.96 4.26 -0.01
C PHE A 112 -12.62 3.56 0.19
N ALA A 113 -11.54 4.17 -0.29
CA ALA A 113 -10.19 3.69 0.01
C ALA A 113 -9.79 4.03 1.45
N GLY A 114 -10.33 5.11 2.01
CA GLY A 114 -10.05 5.54 3.38
C GLY A 114 -11.02 4.95 4.40
N ALA A 115 -10.51 4.67 5.60
CA ALA A 115 -11.32 4.26 6.75
C ALA A 115 -11.03 5.12 7.99
N ILE A 116 -12.09 5.57 8.66
CA ILE A 116 -12.05 6.07 10.04
C ILE A 116 -12.29 4.89 10.96
N CYS A 117 -11.39 4.70 11.93
CA CYS A 117 -11.46 3.60 12.89
C CYS A 117 -11.20 4.11 14.30
N ASP A 118 -11.92 3.52 15.25
CA ASP A 118 -11.60 3.65 16.66
C ASP A 118 -10.61 2.53 17.04
N ILE A 119 -9.58 2.84 17.81
CA ILE A 119 -8.55 1.92 18.32
C ILE A 119 -8.45 2.03 19.84
N ASP A 120 -7.79 1.06 20.47
CA ASP A 120 -7.44 1.19 21.88
C ASP A 120 -6.53 2.41 22.10
N PRO A 121 -6.71 3.16 23.21
CA PRO A 121 -5.98 4.40 23.44
C PRO A 121 -4.46 4.19 23.42
N ILE A 122 -3.75 4.94 22.59
CA ILE A 122 -2.31 4.80 22.36
C ILE A 122 -1.66 6.17 22.12
N SER A 123 -0.40 6.38 22.46
CA SER A 123 0.31 7.61 22.10
C SER A 123 0.77 7.60 20.63
N THR A 124 1.13 8.76 20.07
CA THR A 124 1.72 8.82 18.72
C THR A 124 2.98 7.97 18.61
N CYS A 125 3.84 7.96 19.64
CA CYS A 125 5.08 7.21 19.61
C CYS A 125 4.83 5.70 19.56
N GLU A 126 3.95 5.19 20.43
CA GLU A 126 3.60 3.76 20.44
C GLU A 126 2.84 3.35 19.17
N LEU A 127 2.01 4.23 18.60
CA LEU A 127 1.33 3.98 17.33
C LEU A 127 2.31 3.92 16.16
N ALA A 128 3.32 4.80 16.14
CA ALA A 128 4.40 4.79 15.16
C ALA A 128 5.21 3.48 15.25
N GLU A 129 5.64 3.09 16.46
CA GLU A 129 6.36 1.82 16.68
C GLU A 129 5.54 0.60 16.23
N LYS A 130 4.25 0.55 16.61
CA LYS A 130 3.33 -0.51 16.17
C LYS A 130 3.19 -0.54 14.66
N TYR A 131 3.05 0.63 14.02
CA TYR A 131 2.88 0.71 12.57
C TYR A 131 4.15 0.28 11.81
N GLU A 132 5.33 0.70 12.29
CA GLU A 132 6.62 0.25 11.76
C GLU A 132 6.79 -1.27 11.87
N GLU A 133 6.47 -1.85 13.03
CA GLU A 133 6.54 -3.30 13.27
C GLU A 133 5.58 -4.07 12.38
N LEU A 134 4.32 -3.63 12.27
CA LEU A 134 3.31 -4.26 11.43
C LEU A 134 3.74 -4.34 9.96
N LEU A 135 4.39 -3.29 9.47
CA LEU A 135 4.85 -3.21 8.08
C LEU A 135 6.20 -3.89 7.86
N GLY A 136 7.03 -4.01 8.90
CA GLY A 136 8.39 -4.57 8.79
C GLY A 136 9.31 -3.69 7.95
N ILE A 137 9.20 -2.37 8.13
CA ILE A 137 9.96 -1.34 7.41
C ILE A 137 11.06 -0.76 8.30
N PRO A 138 12.14 -0.20 7.73
CA PRO A 138 13.27 0.29 8.53
C PRO A 138 12.98 1.61 9.25
N TYR A 139 11.93 2.33 8.85
CA TYR A 139 11.50 3.58 9.44
C TYR A 139 10.18 4.08 8.86
N LEU A 140 9.52 4.99 9.60
CA LEU A 140 8.41 5.82 9.14
C LEU A 140 8.83 7.21 8.66
N HIS A 141 7.97 7.81 7.82
CA HIS A 141 7.93 9.25 7.57
C HIS A 141 6.84 9.88 8.46
N GLU A 142 7.27 10.63 9.47
CA GLU A 142 6.37 11.22 10.46
C GLU A 142 6.30 12.75 10.29
N GLU A 143 5.07 13.31 10.33
CA GLU A 143 4.81 14.75 10.27
C GLU A 143 3.66 15.12 11.23
N GLY A 144 3.47 16.42 11.47
CA GLY A 144 2.39 16.94 12.30
C GLY A 144 2.64 16.81 13.82
N PRO A 145 1.64 17.16 14.66
CA PRO A 145 1.76 17.10 16.11
C PRO A 145 1.86 15.65 16.64
N ARG A 146 2.46 15.49 17.82
CA ARG A 146 2.39 14.27 18.61
C ARG A 146 1.31 14.42 19.69
N HIS A 147 0.65 13.31 20.00
CA HIS A 147 -0.41 13.18 20.98
C HIS A 147 -0.07 12.10 22.00
N ASP A 148 -0.38 12.35 23.27
CA ASP A 148 -0.24 11.35 24.33
C ASP A 148 -1.39 10.32 24.32
N ARG A 149 -2.48 10.61 23.60
CA ARG A 149 -3.66 9.76 23.50
C ARG A 149 -4.37 9.90 22.17
N ILE A 150 -4.38 8.82 21.40
CA ILE A 150 -5.07 8.61 20.13
C ILE A 150 -6.04 7.45 20.32
N GLU A 151 -7.31 7.66 19.99
CA GLU A 151 -8.37 6.66 20.01
C GLU A 151 -9.09 6.57 18.68
N ARG A 152 -8.94 7.58 17.81
CA ARG A 152 -9.51 7.59 16.46
C ARG A 152 -8.44 7.89 15.42
N VAL A 153 -8.36 7.03 14.42
CA VAL A 153 -7.39 7.15 13.33
C VAL A 153 -8.09 7.13 11.98
N ALA A 154 -7.50 7.82 11.02
CA ALA A 154 -7.80 7.72 9.61
C ALA A 154 -6.73 6.86 8.93
N ILE A 155 -7.15 5.94 8.08
CA ILE A 155 -6.26 4.96 7.44
C ILE A 155 -6.49 4.98 5.94
N ILE A 156 -5.42 5.12 5.15
CA ILE A 156 -5.41 5.02 3.69
C ILE A 156 -4.06 4.48 3.21
N PRO A 157 -3.90 3.17 2.98
CA PRO A 157 -2.68 2.60 2.41
C PRO A 157 -2.33 3.23 1.06
N GLY A 158 -1.06 3.16 0.69
CA GLY A 158 -0.57 3.71 -0.57
C GLY A 158 -0.39 5.23 -0.55
N CYS A 159 -0.72 5.90 -1.66
CA CYS A 159 -0.59 7.36 -1.80
C CYS A 159 -1.78 8.12 -1.18
N GLY A 160 -1.80 8.21 0.15
CA GLY A 160 -2.79 9.00 0.89
C GLY A 160 -2.46 10.49 1.06
N ASP A 161 -1.51 11.04 0.30
CA ASP A 161 -0.94 12.41 0.38
C ASP A 161 -1.92 13.53 -0.04
N HIS A 162 -3.23 13.32 0.08
CA HIS A 162 -4.28 14.21 -0.39
C HIS A 162 -4.84 15.10 0.71
N VAL A 163 -4.38 16.35 0.72
CA VAL A 163 -4.75 17.36 1.74
C VAL A 163 -6.26 17.51 1.95
N PRO A 164 -7.12 17.60 0.91
CA PRO A 164 -8.57 17.69 1.16
C PRO A 164 -9.13 16.48 1.91
N SER A 165 -8.59 15.28 1.68
CA SER A 165 -9.00 14.07 2.39
C SER A 165 -8.46 14.01 3.82
N MET A 166 -7.25 14.50 4.05
CA MET A 166 -6.71 14.65 5.40
C MET A 166 -7.53 15.66 6.21
N ARG A 167 -7.95 16.78 5.59
CA ARG A 167 -8.87 17.74 6.23
C ARG A 167 -10.21 17.08 6.59
N ALA A 168 -10.81 16.34 5.65
CA ALA A 168 -12.05 15.61 5.92
C ALA A 168 -11.90 14.59 7.06
N ALA A 169 -10.77 13.89 7.14
CA ALA A 169 -10.47 12.98 8.25
C ALA A 169 -10.36 13.71 9.59
N ALA A 170 -9.65 14.85 9.63
CA ALA A 170 -9.55 15.68 10.82
C ALA A 170 -10.91 16.23 11.27
N GLU A 171 -11.78 16.64 10.34
CA GLU A 171 -13.15 17.11 10.62
C GLU A 171 -14.02 16.01 11.25
N ILE A 172 -13.78 14.74 10.93
CA ILE A 172 -14.46 13.57 11.53
C ILE A 172 -13.81 13.16 12.88
N GLY A 173 -12.79 13.90 13.32
CA GLY A 173 -12.14 13.76 14.62
C GLY A 173 -11.03 12.71 14.65
N ALA A 174 -10.45 12.35 13.50
CA ALA A 174 -9.22 11.56 13.51
C ALA A 174 -8.09 12.35 14.20
N GLN A 175 -7.30 11.67 15.02
CA GLN A 175 -6.16 12.22 15.76
C GLN A 175 -4.82 11.77 15.16
N ALA A 176 -4.84 10.71 14.36
CA ALA A 176 -3.72 10.33 13.50
C ALA A 176 -4.20 9.86 12.13
N TYR A 177 -3.32 9.99 11.14
CA TYR A 177 -3.55 9.62 9.75
C TYR A 177 -2.43 8.67 9.30
N LEU A 178 -2.78 7.42 9.01
CA LEU A 178 -1.85 6.37 8.61
C LEU A 178 -1.97 6.16 7.10
N THR A 179 -0.85 6.30 6.41
CA THR A 179 -0.74 6.20 4.95
C THR A 179 0.55 5.52 4.54
N GLY A 180 0.73 5.21 3.26
CA GLY A 180 2.03 4.87 2.70
C GLY A 180 2.89 6.11 2.51
N GLU A 181 2.37 7.08 1.76
CA GLU A 181 3.04 8.35 1.47
C GLU A 181 2.33 9.51 2.19
N VAL A 182 3.07 10.24 3.04
CA VAL A 182 2.60 11.51 3.61
C VAL A 182 2.84 12.65 2.62
N HIS A 183 3.98 12.64 1.91
CA HIS A 183 4.27 13.57 0.82
C HIS A 183 4.46 12.84 -0.51
N CYS A 184 4.11 13.49 -1.62
CA CYS A 184 4.55 13.05 -2.95
C CYS A 184 6.03 13.37 -3.16
N HIS A 185 6.88 12.35 -3.26
CA HIS A 185 8.30 12.49 -3.58
C HIS A 185 8.63 12.19 -5.04
N ILE A 186 7.68 12.35 -5.97
CA ILE A 186 7.89 12.12 -7.41
C ILE A 186 8.49 13.37 -8.07
N ASP A 187 9.59 13.22 -8.81
CA ASP A 187 10.30 14.32 -9.45
C ASP A 187 9.64 14.80 -10.75
N ASN A 188 8.48 15.44 -10.59
CA ASN A 188 7.82 16.18 -11.66
C ASN A 188 7.02 17.36 -11.08
N ASP A 189 6.44 18.18 -11.96
CA ASP A 189 5.68 19.37 -11.54
C ASP A 189 4.50 19.02 -10.62
N TYR A 190 3.84 17.89 -10.89
CA TYR A 190 2.75 17.40 -10.06
C TYR A 190 3.21 17.08 -8.64
N GLY A 191 4.25 16.27 -8.49
CA GLY A 191 4.80 15.88 -7.19
C GLY A 191 5.33 17.08 -6.40
N ARG A 192 6.02 18.02 -7.07
CA ARG A 192 6.49 19.26 -6.44
C ARG A 192 5.34 20.14 -5.96
N SER A 193 4.25 20.25 -6.73
CA SER A 193 3.05 20.97 -6.31
C SER A 193 2.38 20.32 -5.11
N ARG A 194 2.24 18.99 -5.12
CA ARG A 194 1.67 18.21 -4.00
C ARG A 194 2.50 18.33 -2.73
N MET A 195 3.81 18.22 -2.85
CA MET A 195 4.77 18.46 -1.76
C MET A 195 4.60 19.86 -1.16
N ALA A 196 4.44 20.90 -1.99
CA ALA A 196 4.25 22.26 -1.51
C ALA A 196 2.92 22.43 -0.75
N GLU A 197 1.82 21.90 -1.30
CA GLU A 197 0.50 21.90 -0.66
C GLU A 197 0.55 21.20 0.71
N MET A 198 1.19 20.03 0.74
CA MET A 198 1.32 19.22 1.94
C MET A 198 2.16 19.92 3.02
N LYS A 199 3.28 20.54 2.65
CA LYS A 199 4.10 21.35 3.58
C LYS A 199 3.32 22.49 4.22
N SER A 200 2.42 23.15 3.49
CA SER A 200 1.55 24.16 4.07
C SER A 200 0.54 23.56 5.05
N TYR A 201 -0.02 22.39 4.73
CA TYR A 201 -1.01 21.72 5.57
C TYR A 201 -0.45 21.14 6.88
N ILE A 202 0.83 20.70 6.91
CA ILE A 202 1.46 20.14 8.13
C ILE A 202 1.38 21.10 9.32
N ALA A 203 1.49 22.41 9.08
CA ALA A 203 1.42 23.41 10.13
C ALA A 203 0.00 23.59 10.72
N GLU A 204 -1.03 23.14 10.00
CA GLU A 204 -2.44 23.34 10.34
C GLU A 204 -3.12 22.08 10.86
N THR A 205 -2.59 20.91 10.50
CA THR A 205 -3.24 19.63 10.85
C THR A 205 -3.21 19.39 12.36
N PRO A 206 -4.34 18.96 12.95
CA PRO A 206 -4.35 18.47 14.33
C PRO A 206 -3.87 17.02 14.44
N MET A 207 -3.62 16.32 13.32
CA MET A 207 -3.34 14.88 13.30
C MET A 207 -1.85 14.58 13.27
N SER A 208 -1.42 13.53 13.99
CA SER A 208 -0.13 12.88 13.69
C SER A 208 -0.21 12.20 12.33
N LEU A 209 0.70 12.51 11.41
CA LEU A 209 0.74 11.90 10.08
C LEU A 209 1.86 10.86 10.04
N LEU A 210 1.52 9.61 9.71
CA LEU A 210 2.44 8.48 9.72
C LEU A 210 2.47 7.80 8.35
N GLY A 211 3.61 7.90 7.65
CA GLY A 211 3.88 7.31 6.35
C GLY A 211 4.69 6.03 6.46
N GLY A 212 4.13 4.93 5.97
CA GLY A 212 4.68 3.58 6.05
C GLY A 212 5.18 2.98 4.73
N SER A 213 5.49 3.81 3.72
CA SER A 213 5.76 3.42 2.34
C SER A 213 4.53 2.95 1.59
N HIS A 214 4.40 3.43 0.34
CA HIS A 214 3.38 2.95 -0.59
C HIS A 214 3.38 1.42 -0.66
N ALA A 215 4.53 0.84 -1.00
CA ALA A 215 4.66 -0.59 -1.20
C ALA A 215 4.36 -1.39 0.06
N ALA A 216 4.86 -0.99 1.23
CA ALA A 216 4.73 -1.82 2.44
C ALA A 216 3.28 -1.81 2.98
N THR A 217 2.61 -0.66 2.93
CA THR A 217 1.21 -0.55 3.38
C THR A 217 0.25 -1.37 2.53
N GLU A 218 0.50 -1.47 1.22
CA GLU A 218 -0.26 -2.33 0.31
C GLU A 218 0.27 -3.77 0.25
N PHE A 219 1.45 -4.05 0.80
CA PHE A 219 1.96 -5.43 0.91
C PHE A 219 1.34 -6.17 2.09
N LEU A 220 0.87 -5.45 3.11
CA LEU A 220 0.25 -6.04 4.29
C LEU A 220 -0.89 -6.99 3.91
N VAL A 221 -1.80 -6.55 3.04
CA VAL A 221 -2.93 -7.38 2.56
C VAL A 221 -2.46 -8.64 1.82
N MET A 222 -1.33 -8.57 1.10
CA MET A 222 -0.78 -9.74 0.42
C MET A 222 -0.43 -10.85 1.40
N ARG A 223 0.23 -10.48 2.49
CA ARG A 223 0.68 -11.41 3.54
C ARG A 223 -0.45 -11.86 4.46
N THR A 224 -1.35 -10.98 4.86
CA THR A 224 -2.31 -11.25 5.94
C THR A 224 -3.67 -11.74 5.46
N GLN A 225 -4.07 -11.41 4.22
CA GLN A 225 -5.41 -11.74 3.72
C GLN A 225 -5.36 -12.51 2.39
N MET A 226 -4.61 -12.04 1.38
CA MET A 226 -4.58 -12.70 0.07
C MET A 226 -3.92 -14.09 0.12
N ALA A 227 -2.74 -14.22 0.73
CA ALA A 227 -2.07 -15.52 0.86
C ALA A 227 -2.96 -16.57 1.56
N PRO A 228 -3.50 -16.29 2.77
CA PRO A 228 -4.44 -17.20 3.41
C PRO A 228 -5.68 -17.49 2.56
N TRP A 229 -6.23 -16.50 1.85
CA TRP A 229 -7.38 -16.72 0.99
C TRP A 229 -7.07 -17.67 -0.16
N PHE A 230 -5.97 -17.47 -0.89
CA PHE A 230 -5.55 -18.39 -1.96
C PHE A 230 -5.30 -19.80 -1.44
N GLU A 231 -4.62 -19.93 -0.30
CA GLU A 231 -4.28 -21.23 0.28
C GLU A 231 -5.50 -21.97 0.82
N GLN A 232 -6.37 -21.29 1.57
CA GLN A 232 -7.46 -21.93 2.29
C GLN A 232 -8.73 -22.06 1.46
N VAL A 233 -9.01 -21.10 0.57
CA VAL A 233 -10.23 -21.10 -0.25
C VAL A 233 -10.00 -21.78 -1.59
N LEU A 234 -8.83 -21.58 -2.21
CA LEU A 234 -8.53 -22.13 -3.53
C LEU A 234 -7.55 -23.31 -3.50
N GLY A 235 -6.93 -23.61 -2.35
CA GLY A 235 -5.96 -24.71 -2.24
C GLY A 235 -4.67 -24.47 -3.02
N LEU A 236 -4.34 -23.21 -3.30
CA LEU A 236 -3.17 -22.82 -4.09
C LEU A 236 -2.01 -22.44 -3.18
N GLU A 237 -0.82 -22.95 -3.47
CA GLU A 237 0.41 -22.50 -2.82
C GLU A 237 0.66 -21.03 -3.15
N THR A 238 1.11 -20.23 -2.16
CA THR A 238 1.51 -18.85 -2.40
C THR A 238 2.99 -18.60 -2.14
N VAL A 239 3.55 -17.63 -2.86
CA VAL A 239 4.89 -17.10 -2.64
C VAL A 239 4.80 -15.59 -2.48
N LEU A 240 5.17 -15.12 -1.30
CA LEU A 240 5.26 -13.69 -1.00
C LEU A 240 6.51 -13.08 -1.64
N VAL A 241 6.32 -12.01 -2.41
CA VAL A 241 7.39 -11.28 -3.10
C VAL A 241 7.40 -9.83 -2.59
N PRO A 242 7.99 -9.57 -1.40
CA PRO A 242 8.17 -8.20 -0.92
C PRO A 242 9.15 -7.43 -1.81
N GLU A 243 9.03 -6.11 -1.79
CA GLU A 243 10.01 -5.24 -2.43
C GLU A 243 11.37 -5.36 -1.72
N GLN A 244 12.47 -5.28 -2.49
CA GLN A 244 13.81 -5.24 -1.90
C GLN A 244 14.06 -3.95 -1.11
N LYS A 245 13.41 -2.86 -1.53
CA LYS A 245 13.44 -1.55 -0.87
C LYS A 245 12.01 -1.02 -0.81
N TRP A 246 11.51 -0.79 0.42
CA TRP A 246 10.15 -0.28 0.63
C TRP A 246 9.97 1.16 0.16
N TRP A 247 10.98 2.00 0.40
CA TRP A 247 11.00 3.41 -0.03
C TRP A 247 11.75 3.53 -1.37
N ARG A 248 11.01 3.56 -2.48
CA ARG A 248 11.58 3.57 -3.84
C ARG A 248 10.67 4.26 -4.84
#